data_AF-A0AAU9XZP3-F1
#
_entry.id   AF-A0AAU9XZP3-F1
#
_cell.length_a   1.000
_cell.length_b   1.000
_cell.length_c   1.000
_cell.angle_alpha   90.00
_cell.angle_beta   90.00
_cell.angle_gamma   90.00
#
_symmetry.space_group_name_H-M   'P 1'
#
loop_
_entity.id
_entity.type
_entity.pdbx_description
1 polymer ?
#
loop_
_entity_poly.entity_id
_entity_poly.type
_entity_poly.pdbx_seq_one_letter_code
_entity_poly.pdbx_strand_id
1 'polypeptide(L)'
;MLIGGGETASDVVEEWCDNVYRLVWSIPRGMHFFPKFAKILPNRQPQVLDKASSRTMKFVAPFTKGKPGLAWVCKWTTNGSLLAYQGHGISEWKNDAKFFHSFINKNCHVLDRVDYHHCVPKGAIESVKGTKVHFCDGTEEEVDIIIQCTGFKAEFPMLPAEIKTVPLTHNYKYLFNVEDPTLAFIGYVRPVIGSLITIAEVQSILPRKFSQDV
;
A
#
# COMPACT_ATOMS: atom_id res chain seq x y z
N MET A 1 -6.06 10.99 -16.07
CA MET A 1 -6.65 10.47 -14.81
C MET A 1 -5.93 9.21 -14.37
N LEU A 2 -5.71 9.07 -13.07
CA LEU A 2 -5.07 7.90 -12.45
C LEU A 2 -6.06 7.15 -11.55
N ILE A 3 -6.01 5.83 -11.57
CA ILE A 3 -6.84 4.95 -10.72
C ILE A 3 -5.96 4.10 -9.83
N GLY A 4 -6.19 4.17 -8.51
CA GLY A 4 -5.48 3.37 -7.50
C GLY A 4 -4.59 4.24 -6.60
N GLY A 5 -4.46 3.83 -5.33
CA GLY A 5 -3.71 4.59 -4.30
C GLY A 5 -2.36 4.00 -3.91
N GLY A 6 -1.82 3.04 -4.68
CA GLY A 6 -0.51 2.44 -4.39
C GLY A 6 0.66 3.37 -4.71
N GLU A 7 1.88 2.93 -4.39
CA GLU A 7 3.12 3.70 -4.66
C GLU A 7 3.25 4.08 -6.14
N THR A 8 2.93 3.15 -7.05
CA THR A 8 2.99 3.40 -8.50
C THR A 8 2.14 4.59 -8.91
N ALA A 9 0.95 4.76 -8.31
CA ALA A 9 0.11 5.90 -8.62
C ALA A 9 0.74 7.20 -8.11
N SER A 10 1.30 7.19 -6.89
CA SER A 10 2.00 8.35 -6.34
C SER A 10 3.20 8.78 -7.18
N ASP A 11 4.01 7.83 -7.65
CA ASP A 11 5.19 8.13 -8.47
C ASP A 11 4.78 8.75 -9.82
N VAL A 12 3.70 8.24 -10.44
CA VAL A 12 3.15 8.83 -11.66
C VAL A 12 2.57 10.22 -11.40
N VAL A 13 1.90 10.45 -10.26
CA VAL A 13 1.43 11.79 -9.86
C VAL A 13 2.61 12.75 -9.76
N GLU A 14 3.66 12.36 -9.05
CA GLU A 14 4.83 13.20 -8.83
C GLU A 14 5.50 13.62 -10.15
N GLU A 15 5.61 12.69 -11.10
CA GLU A 15 6.21 12.94 -12.41
C GLU A 15 5.30 13.76 -13.35
N TRP A 16 3.99 13.49 -13.35
CA TRP A 16 3.09 14.05 -14.36
C TRP A 16 2.39 15.34 -13.93
N CYS A 17 2.32 15.62 -12.63
CA CYS A 17 1.56 16.74 -12.09
C CYS A 17 1.95 18.11 -12.68
N ASP A 18 3.20 18.29 -13.10
CA ASP A 18 3.69 19.53 -13.71
C ASP A 18 3.68 19.49 -15.25
N ASN A 19 3.34 18.35 -15.85
CA ASN A 19 3.40 18.09 -17.30
C ASN A 19 2.03 17.95 -17.96
N VAL A 20 0.93 17.98 -17.18
CA VAL A 20 -0.44 17.84 -17.69
C VAL A 20 -1.28 19.06 -17.34
N TYR A 21 -2.27 19.37 -18.18
CA TYR A 21 -3.20 20.46 -17.92
C TYR A 21 -4.03 20.24 -16.64
N ARG A 22 -4.46 19.00 -16.40
CA ARG A 22 -5.24 18.62 -15.23
C ARG A 22 -4.99 17.17 -14.86
N LEU A 23 -4.73 16.92 -13.58
CA LEU A 23 -4.56 15.58 -13.03
C LEU A 23 -5.73 15.25 -12.10
N VAL A 24 -6.43 14.17 -12.40
CA VAL A 24 -7.50 13.60 -11.54
C VAL A 24 -6.99 12.28 -11.00
N TRP A 25 -7.07 12.08 -9.69
CA TRP A 25 -6.59 10.88 -9.01
C TRP A 25 -7.67 10.22 -8.16
N SER A 26 -8.13 9.06 -8.63
CA SER A 26 -9.18 8.27 -7.99
C SER A 26 -8.60 7.19 -7.08
N ILE A 27 -9.00 7.21 -5.80
CA ILE A 27 -8.67 6.17 -4.82
C ILE A 27 -9.96 5.62 -4.20
N PRO A 28 -10.61 4.61 -4.81
CA PRO A 28 -11.95 4.17 -4.42
C PRO A 28 -12.11 3.66 -2.98
N ARG A 29 -11.05 3.08 -2.41
CA ARG A 29 -11.07 2.49 -1.06
C ARG A 29 -10.27 3.30 -0.03
N GLY A 30 -9.83 4.49 -0.41
CA GLY A 30 -8.89 5.28 0.37
C GLY A 30 -7.51 4.64 0.54
N MET A 31 -6.60 5.37 1.18
CA MET A 31 -5.23 4.93 1.43
C MET A 31 -4.63 5.69 2.61
N HIS A 32 -3.77 5.03 3.40
CA HIS A 32 -2.94 5.73 4.38
C HIS A 32 -1.63 6.16 3.74
N PHE A 33 -1.30 7.45 3.88
CA PHE A 33 -0.03 8.02 3.45
C PHE A 33 0.90 8.20 4.66
N PHE A 34 2.18 7.88 4.47
CA PHE A 34 3.21 7.93 5.49
C PHE A 34 4.46 8.58 4.90
N PRO A 35 5.16 9.47 5.61
CA PRO A 35 6.38 10.05 5.07
C PRO A 35 7.54 9.05 5.13
N LYS A 36 8.40 9.05 4.10
CA LYS A 36 9.63 8.23 4.09
C LYS A 36 10.56 8.59 5.25
N PHE A 37 10.62 9.88 5.60
CA PHE A 37 11.43 10.44 6.67
C PHE A 37 10.55 11.10 7.72
N ALA A 38 10.87 10.89 8.99
CA ALA A 38 10.18 11.55 10.09
C ALA A 38 11.18 12.15 11.07
N LYS A 39 10.92 13.40 11.46
CA LYS A 39 11.63 14.09 12.54
C LYS A 39 10.81 13.98 13.82
N ILE A 40 10.98 12.88 14.55
CA ILE A 40 10.20 12.59 15.76
C ILE A 40 10.57 13.52 16.93
N LEU A 41 11.84 13.95 17.01
CA LEU A 41 12.34 14.81 18.07
C LEU A 41 12.95 16.10 17.48
N PRO A 42 12.67 17.28 18.06
CA PRO A 42 13.16 18.57 17.53
C PRO A 42 14.68 18.64 17.38
N ASN A 43 15.40 18.02 18.32
CA ASN A 43 16.86 18.06 18.42
C ASN A 43 17.57 16.91 17.69
N ARG A 44 16.84 16.11 16.90
CA ARG A 44 17.44 15.02 16.12
C ARG A 44 17.26 15.25 14.63
N GLN A 45 18.22 14.75 13.86
CA GLN A 45 18.09 14.72 12.40
C GLN A 45 16.90 13.84 11.99
N PRO A 46 16.22 14.16 10.87
CA PRO A 46 15.21 13.28 10.29
C PRO A 46 15.76 11.87 10.11
N GLN A 47 14.98 10.87 10.50
CA GLN A 47 15.34 9.47 10.33
C GLN A 47 14.35 8.80 9.38
N VAL A 48 14.79 7.75 8.70
CA VAL A 48 13.89 6.88 7.93
C VAL A 48 12.82 6.36 8.88
N LEU A 49 11.55 6.58 8.51
CA LEU A 49 10.42 6.30 9.40
C LEU A 49 10.36 4.81 9.76
N ASP A 50 10.73 3.92 8.84
CA ASP A 50 10.83 2.47 9.09
C ASP A 50 11.83 2.16 10.22
N LYS A 51 12.99 2.82 10.25
CA LYS A 51 14.01 2.62 11.29
C LYS A 51 13.52 3.11 12.65
N ALA A 52 12.89 4.27 12.66
CA ALA A 52 12.41 4.90 13.89
C ALA A 52 11.22 4.13 14.49
N SER A 53 10.25 3.76 13.65
CA SER A 53 9.08 2.98 14.05
C SER A 53 9.44 1.56 14.47
N SER A 54 10.44 0.91 13.85
CA SER A 54 10.87 -0.45 14.22
C SER A 54 11.29 -0.58 15.68
N ARG A 55 11.94 0.45 16.26
CA ARG A 55 12.33 0.44 17.68
C ARG A 55 11.11 0.53 18.59
N THR A 56 10.19 1.43 18.28
CA THR A 56 8.95 1.62 19.03
C THR A 56 8.03 0.40 18.92
N MET A 57 7.93 -0.20 17.73
CA MET A 57 7.12 -1.39 17.47
C MET A 57 7.60 -2.63 18.23
N LYS A 58 8.88 -2.71 18.61
CA LYS A 58 9.39 -3.78 19.49
C LYS A 58 8.82 -3.70 20.92
N PHE A 59 8.53 -2.50 21.42
CA PHE A 59 8.01 -2.30 22.77
C PHE A 59 6.48 -2.33 22.82
N VAL A 60 5.81 -2.04 21.71
CA VAL A 60 4.35 -2.04 21.61
C VAL A 60 3.90 -3.38 21.00
N ALA A 61 3.75 -4.40 21.86
CA ALA A 61 3.13 -5.76 21.77
C ALA A 61 2.35 -6.21 20.48
N PRO A 62 2.03 -7.52 20.29
CA PRO A 62 2.13 -8.28 19.04
C PRO A 62 1.33 -7.75 17.82
N PHE A 63 1.86 -8.04 16.62
CA PHE A 63 1.33 -7.65 15.29
C PHE A 63 -0.05 -8.23 14.94
N THR A 64 -0.62 -9.10 15.78
CA THR A 64 -1.82 -9.91 15.45
C THR A 64 -3.15 -9.28 15.87
N LYS A 65 -3.14 -8.18 16.65
CA LYS A 65 -4.36 -7.46 17.05
C LYS A 65 -4.35 -6.06 16.47
N GLY A 66 -5.49 -5.62 15.91
CA GLY A 66 -5.68 -4.23 15.51
C GLY A 66 -5.47 -3.31 16.72
N LYS A 67 -4.68 -2.24 16.54
CA LYS A 67 -4.24 -1.35 17.62
C LYS A 67 -4.97 -0.02 17.55
N PRO A 68 -6.17 0.14 18.15
CA PRO A 68 -6.92 1.39 18.08
C PRO A 68 -6.14 2.59 18.64
N GLY A 69 -5.35 2.40 19.71
CA GLY A 69 -4.48 3.45 20.26
C GLY A 69 -3.28 3.81 19.36
N LEU A 70 -2.73 2.84 18.62
CA LEU A 70 -1.66 3.12 17.67
C LEU A 70 -2.20 3.77 16.39
N ALA A 71 -3.44 3.49 16.01
CA ALA A 71 -4.11 4.21 14.92
C ALA A 71 -4.25 5.71 15.26
N TRP A 72 -4.48 6.06 16.53
CA TRP A 72 -4.47 7.44 17.00
C TRP A 72 -3.07 8.07 16.90
N VAL A 73 -2.03 7.41 17.45
CA VAL A 73 -0.64 7.91 17.32
C VAL A 73 -0.21 7.99 15.87
N CYS A 74 -0.62 7.05 15.02
CA CYS A 74 -0.29 7.07 13.62
C CYS A 74 -0.98 8.21 12.91
N LYS A 75 -2.28 8.49 13.14
CA LYS A 75 -2.91 9.74 12.66
C LYS A 75 -2.10 11.00 13.02
N TRP A 76 -1.42 10.99 14.17
CA TRP A 76 -0.54 12.08 14.60
C TRP A 76 0.81 12.09 13.87
N THR A 77 1.41 10.92 13.62
CA THR A 77 2.76 10.81 13.05
C THR A 77 2.80 10.63 11.53
N THR A 78 1.66 10.32 10.91
CA THR A 78 1.52 10.15 9.46
C THR A 78 1.41 11.47 8.72
N ASN A 79 1.21 12.58 9.42
CA ASN A 79 0.88 13.83 8.76
C ASN A 79 1.68 15.04 9.26
N GLY A 80 1.78 16.03 8.36
CA GLY A 80 2.20 17.40 8.66
C GLY A 80 1.15 18.24 9.42
N SER A 81 -0.04 17.69 9.73
CA SER A 81 -1.10 18.39 10.47
C SER A 81 -1.90 17.48 11.41
N LEU A 82 -2.04 17.92 12.67
CA LEU A 82 -2.72 17.21 13.79
C LEU A 82 -4.24 17.05 13.62
N LEU A 83 -4.86 17.89 12.79
CA LEU A 83 -6.33 17.98 12.68
C LEU A 83 -6.88 17.27 11.44
N ALA A 84 -6.02 16.82 10.53
CA ALA A 84 -6.42 16.13 9.32
C ALA A 84 -6.90 14.70 9.64
N TYR A 85 -8.09 14.34 9.16
CA TYR A 85 -8.62 12.99 9.37
C TYR A 85 -7.79 11.95 8.59
N GLN A 86 -7.64 10.77 9.22
CA GLN A 86 -6.89 9.61 8.71
C GLN A 86 -5.45 9.88 8.27
N GLY A 87 -4.89 11.03 8.67
CA GLY A 87 -3.51 11.37 8.41
C GLY A 87 -3.25 11.99 7.04
N HIS A 88 -4.27 12.36 6.27
CA HIS A 88 -4.08 13.15 5.03
C HIS A 88 -5.17 14.22 4.82
N GLY A 89 -6.38 14.06 5.38
CA GLY A 89 -7.38 15.12 5.33
C GLY A 89 -8.14 15.26 3.99
N ILE A 90 -8.10 14.23 3.13
CA ILE A 90 -8.77 14.19 1.80
C ILE A 90 -9.97 13.24 1.80
N SER A 91 -11.16 13.71 1.44
CA SER A 91 -12.43 13.17 1.99
C SER A 91 -12.90 12.00 1.16
N GLU A 92 -12.64 12.16 -0.12
CA GLU A 92 -12.71 11.24 -1.22
C GLU A 92 -11.87 9.98 -0.97
N TRP A 93 -10.82 10.07 -0.14
CA TRP A 93 -9.86 8.98 0.10
C TRP A 93 -9.97 8.37 1.50
N LYS A 94 -11.10 8.54 2.17
CA LYS A 94 -11.36 7.90 3.45
C LYS A 94 -11.34 6.37 3.32
N ASN A 95 -10.59 5.70 4.19
CA ASN A 95 -10.43 4.25 4.26
C ASN A 95 -10.99 3.69 5.57
N ASP A 96 -11.85 2.68 5.52
CA ASP A 96 -12.38 2.03 6.74
C ASP A 96 -11.49 0.88 7.25
N ALA A 97 -10.38 0.57 6.57
CA ALA A 97 -9.45 -0.47 6.98
C ALA A 97 -8.81 -0.16 8.34
N LYS A 98 -8.72 -1.19 9.19
CA LYS A 98 -7.98 -1.08 10.45
C LYS A 98 -6.51 -0.79 10.17
N PHE A 99 -5.89 -0.05 11.09
CA PHE A 99 -4.48 0.31 10.99
C PHE A 99 -3.57 -0.93 10.88
N PHE A 100 -2.64 -0.94 9.92
CA PHE A 100 -1.81 -2.10 9.50
C PHE A 100 -2.57 -3.33 8.94
N HIS A 101 -3.85 -3.21 8.64
CA HIS A 101 -4.62 -4.24 7.91
C HIS A 101 -4.83 -3.88 6.43
N SER A 102 -4.21 -2.80 5.96
CA SER A 102 -4.10 -2.43 4.56
C SER A 102 -2.66 -2.02 4.25
N PHE A 103 -2.29 -2.10 2.97
CA PHE A 103 -1.02 -1.55 2.52
C PHE A 103 -1.00 -0.04 2.78
N ILE A 104 0.19 0.48 3.05
CA ILE A 104 0.44 1.90 3.32
C ILE A 104 1.23 2.47 2.16
N ASN A 105 0.84 3.66 1.71
CA ASN A 105 1.60 4.44 0.76
C ASN A 105 2.65 5.28 1.49
N LYS A 106 3.93 5.15 1.13
CA LYS A 106 5.06 5.84 1.77
C LYS A 106 5.46 7.11 1.04
N ASN A 107 4.81 7.45 -0.07
CA ASN A 107 5.04 8.70 -0.76
C ASN A 107 4.02 9.75 -0.27
N CYS A 108 4.19 10.25 0.95
CA CYS A 108 3.31 11.27 1.55
C CYS A 108 3.48 12.67 0.93
N HIS A 109 4.59 12.97 0.26
CA HIS A 109 4.84 14.28 -0.35
C HIS A 109 3.84 14.61 -1.48
N VAL A 110 3.24 13.60 -2.09
CA VAL A 110 2.18 13.79 -3.10
C VAL A 110 0.92 14.45 -2.53
N LEU A 111 0.72 14.42 -1.21
CA LEU A 111 -0.38 15.13 -0.56
C LEU A 111 -0.27 16.64 -0.76
N ASP A 112 0.96 17.18 -0.78
CA ASP A 112 1.19 18.60 -1.05
C ASP A 112 0.64 18.98 -2.45
N ARG A 113 0.75 18.08 -3.44
CA ARG A 113 0.19 18.31 -4.79
C ARG A 113 -1.34 18.38 -4.79
N VAL A 114 -1.99 17.67 -3.86
CA VAL A 114 -3.43 17.73 -3.68
C VAL A 114 -3.82 19.00 -2.92
N ASP A 115 -3.09 19.33 -1.85
CA ASP A 115 -3.32 20.51 -1.02
C ASP A 115 -3.14 21.81 -1.80
N TYR A 116 -2.15 21.88 -2.69
CA TYR A 116 -1.95 23.01 -3.62
C TYR A 116 -2.84 22.95 -4.87
N HIS A 117 -3.80 22.02 -4.93
CA HIS A 117 -4.77 21.86 -6.03
C HIS A 117 -4.17 21.56 -7.41
N HIS A 118 -2.94 21.05 -7.48
CA HIS A 118 -2.37 20.57 -8.73
C HIS A 118 -2.93 19.18 -9.12
N CYS A 119 -3.47 18.44 -8.15
CA CYS A 119 -4.12 17.15 -8.34
C CYS A 119 -5.51 17.14 -7.70
N VAL A 120 -6.54 16.78 -8.47
CA VAL A 120 -7.93 16.68 -8.01
C VAL A 120 -8.17 15.29 -7.42
N PRO A 121 -8.45 15.16 -6.12
CA PRO A 121 -8.75 13.87 -5.52
C PRO A 121 -10.18 13.45 -5.86
N LYS A 122 -10.37 12.17 -6.19
CA LYS A 122 -11.69 11.57 -6.41
C LYS A 122 -11.83 10.23 -5.71
N GLY A 123 -13.08 9.88 -5.39
CA GLY A 123 -13.46 8.61 -4.79
C GLY A 123 -13.68 7.51 -5.83
N ALA A 124 -14.63 6.62 -5.55
CA ALA A 124 -15.00 5.53 -6.44
C ALA A 124 -15.64 6.02 -7.75
N ILE A 125 -15.34 5.32 -8.84
CA ILE A 125 -15.93 5.55 -10.15
C ILE A 125 -17.21 4.73 -10.26
N GLU A 126 -18.31 5.36 -10.68
CA GLU A 126 -19.58 4.70 -10.95
C GLU A 126 -19.63 4.16 -12.38
N SER A 127 -19.32 5.00 -13.37
CA SER A 127 -19.35 4.60 -14.77
C SER A 127 -18.46 5.48 -15.64
N VAL A 128 -18.11 4.98 -16.83
CA VAL A 128 -17.37 5.72 -17.84
C VAL A 128 -18.20 5.71 -19.13
N LYS A 129 -18.46 6.89 -19.70
CA LYS A 129 -19.22 7.09 -20.93
C LYS A 129 -18.44 7.99 -21.88
N GLY A 130 -17.77 7.38 -22.87
CA GLY A 130 -16.87 8.11 -23.76
C GLY A 130 -15.69 8.69 -22.95
N THR A 131 -15.50 10.01 -23.04
CA THR A 131 -14.47 10.77 -22.28
C THR A 131 -14.91 11.17 -20.88
N LYS A 132 -16.20 11.01 -20.55
CA LYS A 132 -16.74 11.40 -19.24
C LYS A 132 -16.69 10.24 -18.25
N VAL A 133 -16.12 10.52 -17.08
CA VAL A 133 -16.07 9.63 -15.92
C VAL A 133 -17.03 10.15 -14.87
N HIS A 134 -18.01 9.33 -14.49
CA HIS A 134 -18.97 9.62 -13.42
C HIS A 134 -18.50 8.95 -12.12
N PHE A 135 -18.49 9.71 -11.02
CA PHE A 135 -18.06 9.26 -9.71
C PHE A 135 -19.26 9.00 -8.79
N CYS A 136 -19.08 8.14 -7.79
CA CYS A 136 -20.14 7.78 -6.86
C CYS A 136 -20.59 8.94 -5.94
N ASP A 137 -19.85 10.05 -5.90
CA ASP A 137 -20.24 11.28 -5.22
C ASP A 137 -21.17 12.18 -6.07
N GLY A 138 -21.55 11.72 -7.27
CA GLY A 138 -22.40 12.44 -8.21
C GLY A 138 -21.65 13.44 -9.09
N THR A 139 -20.34 13.60 -8.92
CA THR A 139 -19.52 14.47 -9.77
C THR A 139 -19.10 13.77 -11.06
N GLU A 140 -18.70 14.56 -12.06
CA GLU A 140 -18.14 14.05 -13.30
C GLU A 140 -16.85 14.78 -13.68
N GLU A 141 -15.96 14.10 -14.39
CA GLU A 141 -14.76 14.68 -14.98
C GLU A 141 -14.62 14.21 -16.43
N GLU A 142 -14.14 15.10 -17.30
CA GLU A 142 -13.77 14.76 -18.67
C GLU A 142 -12.26 14.50 -18.74
N VAL A 143 -11.87 13.36 -19.29
CA VAL A 143 -10.49 12.88 -19.26
C VAL A 143 -10.11 12.25 -20.61
N ASP A 144 -8.92 12.58 -21.09
CA ASP A 144 -8.39 12.02 -22.35
C ASP A 144 -7.73 10.65 -22.14
N ILE A 145 -7.05 10.47 -21.01
CA ILE A 145 -6.23 9.30 -20.70
C ILE A 145 -6.58 8.79 -19.30
N ILE A 146 -6.78 7.47 -19.18
CA ILE A 146 -6.93 6.77 -17.90
C ILE A 146 -5.77 5.80 -17.73
N ILE A 147 -5.01 5.96 -16.64
CA ILE A 147 -3.92 5.05 -16.27
C ILE A 147 -4.34 4.26 -15.04
N GLN A 148 -4.34 2.93 -15.17
CA GLN A 148 -4.73 2.01 -14.10
C GLN A 148 -3.52 1.56 -13.30
N CYS A 149 -3.39 2.10 -12.09
CA CYS A 149 -2.38 1.73 -11.09
C CYS A 149 -3.01 0.79 -10.03
N THR A 150 -3.75 -0.22 -10.48
CA THR A 150 -4.59 -1.09 -9.64
C THR A 150 -3.86 -2.28 -9.02
N GLY A 151 -2.55 -2.40 -9.28
CA GLY A 151 -1.69 -3.46 -8.75
C GLY A 151 -1.52 -4.63 -9.71
N PHE A 152 -0.93 -5.73 -9.19
CA PHE A 152 -0.54 -6.89 -9.99
C PHE A 152 -1.08 -8.18 -9.36
N LYS A 153 -1.29 -9.20 -10.19
CA LYS A 153 -1.59 -10.58 -9.76
C LYS A 153 -0.39 -11.47 -10.08
N ALA A 154 -0.08 -12.39 -9.17
CA ALA A 154 0.93 -13.41 -9.43
C ALA A 154 0.33 -14.53 -10.26
N GLU A 155 1.03 -14.95 -11.31
CA GLU A 155 0.65 -16.07 -12.17
C GLU A 155 1.86 -16.99 -12.39
N PHE A 156 1.59 -18.29 -12.51
CA PHE A 156 2.62 -19.32 -12.68
C PHE A 156 2.30 -20.22 -13.88
N PRO A 157 2.46 -19.73 -15.13
CA PRO A 157 2.02 -20.46 -16.32
C PRO A 157 2.66 -21.84 -16.49
N MET A 158 3.93 -21.96 -16.06
CA MET A 158 4.74 -23.17 -16.19
C MET A 158 4.33 -24.30 -15.21
N LEU A 159 3.54 -24.00 -14.18
CA LEU A 159 3.13 -24.99 -13.19
C LEU A 159 1.84 -25.72 -13.63
N PRO A 160 1.65 -26.98 -13.17
CA PRO A 160 0.40 -27.71 -13.33
C PRO A 160 -0.80 -26.94 -12.76
N ALA A 161 -1.99 -27.18 -13.33
CA ALA A 161 -3.23 -26.48 -12.95
C ALA A 161 -3.57 -26.68 -11.47
N GLU A 162 -3.31 -27.87 -10.95
CA GLU A 162 -3.54 -28.31 -9.59
C GLU A 162 -2.72 -27.48 -8.58
N ILE A 163 -1.61 -26.89 -9.01
CA ILE A 163 -0.72 -26.07 -8.19
C ILE A 163 -1.00 -24.58 -8.41
N LYS A 164 -1.05 -24.12 -9.66
CA LYS A 164 -1.14 -22.67 -9.96
C LYS A 164 -2.50 -22.04 -9.66
N THR A 165 -3.56 -22.85 -9.55
CA THR A 165 -4.90 -22.35 -9.23
C THR A 165 -5.15 -22.21 -7.74
N VAL A 166 -4.30 -22.83 -6.90
CA VAL A 166 -4.39 -22.75 -5.45
C VAL A 166 -3.89 -21.38 -4.99
N PRO A 167 -4.70 -20.59 -4.27
CA PRO A 167 -4.24 -19.30 -3.76
C PRO A 167 -3.09 -19.48 -2.79
N LEU A 168 -2.00 -18.72 -2.96
CA LEU A 168 -0.80 -18.78 -2.12
C LEU A 168 -1.08 -18.62 -0.61
N THR A 169 -2.21 -18.02 -0.23
CA THR A 169 -2.67 -17.92 1.16
C THR A 169 -2.98 -19.27 1.82
N HIS A 170 -3.23 -20.32 1.03
CA HIS A 170 -3.46 -21.69 1.51
C HIS A 170 -2.15 -22.43 1.80
N ASN A 171 -1.03 -21.97 1.24
CA ASN A 171 0.27 -22.54 1.53
C ASN A 171 0.70 -22.16 2.94
N TYR A 172 1.32 -23.10 3.65
CA TYR A 172 1.85 -22.84 4.99
C TYR A 172 2.85 -21.68 4.92
N LYS A 173 2.58 -20.60 5.65
CA LYS A 173 3.38 -19.36 5.63
C LYS A 173 3.63 -18.80 4.22
N TYR A 174 2.69 -18.98 3.28
CA TYR A 174 2.84 -18.60 1.87
C TYR A 174 4.00 -19.30 1.14
N LEU A 175 4.52 -20.41 1.69
CA LEU A 175 5.71 -21.12 1.19
C LEU A 175 5.35 -22.38 0.40
N PHE A 176 4.83 -23.41 1.05
CA PHE A 176 4.59 -24.72 0.42
C PHE A 176 3.27 -25.34 0.91
N ASN A 177 2.77 -26.32 0.16
CA ASN A 177 1.64 -27.14 0.58
C ASN A 177 2.12 -28.14 1.64
N VAL A 178 1.41 -28.27 2.77
CA VAL A 178 1.79 -29.18 3.87
C VAL A 178 1.66 -30.65 3.42
N GLU A 179 0.74 -30.95 2.52
CA GLU A 179 0.53 -32.30 1.99
C GLU A 179 1.58 -32.69 0.94
N ASP A 180 2.14 -31.70 0.23
CA ASP A 180 3.22 -31.88 -0.75
C ASP A 180 4.24 -30.73 -0.61
N PRO A 181 5.27 -30.90 0.24
CA PRO A 181 6.27 -29.87 0.50
C PRO A 181 7.40 -29.82 -0.54
N THR A 182 7.28 -30.50 -1.69
CA THR A 182 8.34 -30.59 -2.70
C THR A 182 8.54 -29.30 -3.50
N LEU A 183 7.55 -28.40 -3.52
CA LEU A 183 7.59 -27.10 -4.18
C LEU A 183 7.41 -25.96 -3.17
N ALA A 184 8.30 -24.96 -3.22
CA ALA A 184 8.22 -23.76 -2.38
C ALA A 184 8.17 -22.47 -3.21
N PHE A 185 7.27 -21.56 -2.81
CA PHE A 185 7.14 -20.21 -3.33
C PHE A 185 7.91 -19.22 -2.43
N ILE A 186 9.01 -18.67 -2.96
CA ILE A 186 9.86 -17.71 -2.24
C ILE A 186 9.55 -16.28 -2.71
N GLY A 187 9.37 -15.34 -1.79
CA GLY A 187 9.20 -13.93 -2.11
C GLY A 187 7.80 -13.53 -2.58
N TYR A 188 6.82 -14.44 -2.54
CA TYR A 188 5.44 -14.16 -2.93
C TYR A 188 4.55 -13.71 -1.76
N VAL A 189 5.16 -13.10 -0.74
CA VAL A 189 4.47 -12.50 0.40
C VAL A 189 4.72 -11.00 0.40
N ARG A 190 3.66 -10.20 0.56
CA ARG A 190 3.78 -8.75 0.69
C ARG A 190 3.68 -8.35 2.15
N PRO A 191 4.79 -7.95 2.81
CA PRO A 191 4.68 -7.40 4.15
C PRO A 191 3.93 -6.06 4.12
N VAL A 192 3.13 -5.81 5.15
CA VAL A 192 2.55 -4.48 5.39
C VAL A 192 3.65 -3.48 5.76
N ILE A 193 4.64 -3.92 6.54
CA ILE A 193 5.85 -3.16 6.89
C ILE A 193 7.06 -4.09 6.77
N GLY A 194 8.16 -3.58 6.22
CA GLY A 194 9.43 -4.26 6.17
C GLY A 194 9.91 -4.48 4.74
N SER A 195 11.03 -5.16 4.60
CA SER A 195 11.65 -5.44 3.31
C SER A 195 11.28 -6.84 2.83
N LEU A 196 10.92 -6.94 1.55
CA LEU A 196 10.71 -8.23 0.89
C LEU A 196 11.99 -9.08 0.92
N ILE A 197 13.15 -8.46 0.74
CA ILE A 197 14.45 -9.15 0.64
C ILE A 197 14.73 -9.96 1.90
N THR A 198 14.54 -9.35 3.08
CA THR A 198 14.76 -10.02 4.36
C THR A 198 13.78 -11.17 4.59
N ILE A 199 12.55 -11.05 4.08
CA ILE A 199 11.55 -12.11 4.20
C ILE A 199 11.88 -13.26 3.25
N ALA A 200 12.25 -12.96 2.01
CA ALA A 200 12.65 -13.94 1.02
C ALA A 200 13.89 -14.74 1.47
N GLU A 201 14.86 -14.08 2.10
CA GLU A 201 16.03 -14.74 2.70
C GLU A 201 15.60 -15.75 3.78
N VAL A 202 14.79 -15.33 4.75
CA VAL A 202 14.28 -16.24 5.80
C VAL A 202 13.42 -17.36 5.19
N GLN A 203 12.59 -17.04 4.20
CA GLN A 203 11.80 -18.00 3.45
C GLN A 203 12.67 -19.05 2.75
N SER A 204 13.86 -18.69 2.24
CA SER A 204 14.77 -19.63 1.56
C SER A 204 15.41 -20.66 2.51
N ILE A 205 15.56 -20.30 3.79
CA ILE A 205 16.19 -21.18 4.80
C ILE A 205 15.24 -22.30 5.23
N LEU A 206 13.94 -22.04 5.25
CA LEU A 206 12.97 -22.97 5.82
C LEU A 206 12.82 -24.27 4.99
N PRO A 207 12.58 -24.24 3.66
CA PRO A 207 12.50 -25.44 2.83
C PRO A 207 13.78 -26.27 2.84
N ARG A 208 14.95 -25.63 2.96
CA ARG A 208 16.23 -26.33 3.04
C ARG A 208 16.27 -27.36 4.17
N LYS A 209 15.60 -27.10 5.30
CA LYS A 209 15.55 -28.05 6.42
C LYS A 209 14.64 -29.25 6.11
N PHE A 210 13.50 -29.02 5.46
CA PHE A 210 12.57 -30.10 5.09
C PHE A 210 13.11 -31.00 3.97
N SER A 211 13.92 -30.45 3.06
CA SER A 211 14.53 -31.22 1.97
C SER A 211 15.72 -32.09 2.40
N GLN A 212 16.25 -31.92 3.62
CA GLN A 212 17.33 -32.77 4.14
C GLN A 212 16.84 -34.03 4.85
N ASP A 213 15.53 -34.09 5.14
CA ASP A 213 14.87 -35.22 5.82
C ASP A 213 14.15 -36.17 4.83
N VAL A 214 14.32 -35.96 3.52
CA VAL A 214 13.83 -36.80 2.41
C VAL A 214 15.03 -37.33 1.62
#